data_AF-A0A7Z7LDF5-F1
#
_entry.id   AF-A0A7Z7LDF5-F1
#
_cell.length_a   1.000
_cell.length_b   1.000
_cell.length_c   1.000
_cell.angle_alpha   90.00
_cell.angle_beta   90.00
_cell.angle_gamma   90.00
#
_symmetry.space_group_name_H-M   'P 1'
#
loop_
_entity.id
_entity.type
_entity.pdbx_description
1 polymer ?
#
loop_
_entity_poly.entity_id
_entity_poly.type
_entity_poly.pdbx_seq_one_letter_code
_entity_poly.pdbx_strand_id
1 'polypeptide(L)'
;MKRILLFFTVLLLILAMTSCDKKTPENTGSVSLSKGEILSLLGIEEEEIVFSKVELDLPGKPLLTIAAYDKESRELFSRDFSPREIKGGYITVAVLKSPIINALRFLYAVTDSNGVQEAYVQDLPYYQYQKVEIDKAQFSKIASKGEFKILSASFGQGQQNIYLRVK
;
A
#
# COMPACT_ATOMS: atom_id res chain seq x y z
N MET A 1 -51.29 6.59 11.43
CA MET A 1 -50.34 6.68 12.57
C MET A 1 -50.15 5.32 13.27
N LYS A 2 -49.69 4.28 12.56
CA LYS A 2 -49.41 2.94 13.16
C LYS A 2 -47.98 2.43 12.94
N ARG A 3 -47.19 3.08 12.09
CA ARG A 3 -45.80 2.68 11.78
C ARG A 3 -44.75 3.24 12.74
N ILE A 4 -45.04 4.37 13.39
CA ILE A 4 -44.11 5.01 14.36
C ILE A 4 -44.08 4.21 15.68
N LEU A 5 -45.20 3.60 16.07
CA LEU A 5 -45.30 2.82 17.30
C LEU A 5 -44.46 1.52 17.25
N LEU A 6 -44.29 0.94 16.06
CA LEU A 6 -43.48 -0.27 15.82
C LEU A 6 -41.97 -0.01 15.88
N PHE A 7 -41.53 1.22 15.59
CA PHE A 7 -40.11 1.58 15.65
C PHE A 7 -39.63 1.75 17.10
N PHE A 8 -40.48 2.32 17.96
CA PHE A 8 -40.15 2.50 19.38
C PHE A 8 -40.12 1.19 20.17
N THR A 9 -40.96 0.21 19.81
CA THR A 9 -40.95 -1.11 20.49
C THR A 9 -39.72 -1.95 20.14
N VAL A 10 -39.19 -1.84 18.91
CA VAL A 10 -37.94 -2.52 18.51
C VAL A 10 -36.73 -1.88 19.18
N LEU A 11 -36.69 -0.56 19.31
CA LEU A 11 -35.58 0.14 19.96
C LEU A 11 -35.48 -0.17 21.47
N LEU A 12 -36.62 -0.32 22.15
CA LEU A 12 -36.67 -0.67 23.58
C LEU A 12 -36.25 -2.11 23.88
N LEU A 13 -36.42 -3.05 22.94
CA LEU A 13 -35.95 -4.43 23.07
C LEU A 13 -34.42 -4.54 22.97
N ILE A 14 -33.78 -3.69 22.16
CA ILE A 14 -32.32 -3.64 22.02
C ILE A 14 -31.67 -3.06 23.29
N LEU A 15 -32.28 -2.03 23.89
CA LEU A 15 -31.80 -1.39 25.12
C LEU A 15 -31.99 -2.26 26.39
N ALA A 16 -32.90 -3.24 26.37
CA ALA A 16 -33.11 -4.14 27.49
C ALA A 16 -32.10 -5.30 27.57
N MET A 17 -31.35 -5.59 26.50
CA MET A 17 -30.33 -6.66 26.49
C MET A 17 -28.95 -6.22 27.02
N THR A 18 -28.76 -4.94 27.39
CA THR A 18 -27.51 -4.45 27.99
C THR A 18 -27.53 -4.42 29.53
N SER A 19 -28.53 -5.03 30.17
CA SER A 19 -28.61 -5.15 31.63
C SER A 19 -28.68 -6.61 32.06
N CYS A 20 -27.56 -7.32 31.96
CA CYS A 20 -27.33 -8.47 32.82
C CYS A 20 -25.83 -8.70 32.99
N ASP A 21 -25.37 -8.28 34.16
CA ASP A 21 -24.10 -8.60 34.77
C ASP A 21 -23.89 -10.13 34.76
N LYS A 22 -23.04 -10.63 33.86
CA LYS A 22 -22.60 -12.03 33.83
C LYS A 22 -21.28 -12.12 33.07
N LYS A 23 -20.21 -12.24 33.87
CA LYS A 23 -18.91 -12.84 33.56
C LYS A 23 -18.51 -12.79 32.09
N THR A 24 -17.63 -11.85 31.77
CA THR A 24 -16.82 -11.83 30.55
C THR A 24 -16.31 -13.24 30.27
N PRO A 25 -16.70 -13.88 29.15
CA PRO A 25 -15.96 -15.03 28.69
C PRO A 25 -14.59 -14.50 28.27
N GLU A 26 -13.58 -14.81 29.09
CA GLU A 26 -12.22 -14.85 28.59
C GLU A 26 -12.20 -15.76 27.36
N ASN A 27 -11.48 -15.30 26.34
CA ASN A 27 -11.19 -15.98 25.08
C ASN A 27 -12.14 -15.68 23.89
N THR A 28 -12.23 -14.41 23.53
CA THR A 28 -12.33 -14.05 22.11
C THR A 28 -10.91 -14.03 21.53
N GLY A 29 -10.38 -15.21 21.17
CA GLY A 29 -9.31 -15.25 20.19
C GLY A 29 -9.80 -14.45 18.98
N SER A 30 -9.18 -13.31 18.71
CA SER A 30 -9.58 -12.48 17.58
C SER A 30 -9.48 -13.36 16.34
N VAL A 31 -10.60 -13.62 15.68
CA VAL A 31 -10.60 -14.28 14.37
C VAL A 31 -9.95 -13.28 13.42
N SER A 32 -8.63 -13.37 13.27
CA SER A 32 -7.85 -12.55 12.37
C SER A 32 -7.63 -13.35 11.10
N LEU A 33 -8.00 -12.76 9.96
CA LEU A 33 -7.64 -13.33 8.65
C LEU A 33 -6.12 -13.36 8.52
N SER A 34 -5.59 -14.49 8.05
CA SER A 34 -4.21 -14.60 7.61
C SER A 34 -3.96 -13.73 6.38
N LYS A 35 -2.69 -13.41 6.12
CA LYS A 35 -2.27 -12.68 4.91
C LYS A 35 -2.83 -13.33 3.63
N GLY A 36 -2.77 -14.66 3.55
CA GLY A 36 -3.26 -15.41 2.39
C GLY A 36 -4.77 -15.29 2.22
N GLU A 37 -5.54 -15.35 3.31
CA GLU A 37 -7.00 -15.16 3.26
C GLU A 37 -7.36 -13.74 2.82
N ILE A 38 -6.64 -12.71 3.29
CA ILE A 38 -6.85 -11.33 2.85
C ILE A 38 -6.57 -11.17 1.35
N LEU A 39 -5.47 -11.74 0.86
CA LEU A 39 -5.11 -11.68 -0.56
C LEU A 39 -6.12 -12.44 -1.44
N SER A 40 -6.54 -13.63 -1.00
CA SER A 40 -7.55 -14.46 -1.68
C SER A 40 -8.90 -13.75 -1.78
N LEU A 41 -9.35 -13.07 -0.71
CA LEU A 41 -10.56 -12.24 -0.73
C LEU A 41 -10.47 -11.06 -1.70
N LEU A 42 -9.26 -10.55 -1.94
CA LEU A 42 -8.99 -9.50 -2.92
C LEU A 42 -8.76 -10.04 -4.33
N GLY A 43 -8.87 -11.37 -4.53
CA GLY A 43 -8.60 -12.02 -5.81
C GLY A 43 -7.18 -11.77 -6.31
N ILE A 44 -6.22 -11.65 -5.39
CA ILE A 44 -4.80 -11.42 -5.68
C ILE A 44 -4.06 -12.69 -5.27
N GLU A 45 -3.36 -13.30 -6.22
CA GLU A 45 -2.42 -14.38 -5.89
C GLU A 45 -1.09 -13.76 -5.41
N GLU A 46 -0.43 -14.38 -4.44
CA GLU A 46 0.80 -13.80 -3.85
C GLU A 46 1.91 -13.64 -4.89
N GLU A 47 1.96 -14.52 -5.89
CA GLU A 47 2.86 -14.44 -7.05
C GLU A 47 2.60 -13.25 -7.98
N GLU A 48 1.42 -12.63 -7.89
CA GLU A 48 1.07 -11.42 -8.66
C GLU A 48 1.61 -10.14 -8.00
N ILE A 49 2.22 -10.25 -6.82
CA ILE A 49 2.84 -9.14 -6.10
C ILE A 49 4.33 -9.13 -6.37
N VAL A 50 4.78 -8.15 -7.15
CA VAL A 50 6.22 -7.93 -7.36
C VAL A 50 6.69 -6.78 -6.50
N PHE A 51 7.63 -7.05 -5.59
CA PHE A 51 8.19 -6.06 -4.67
C PHE A 51 9.66 -5.71 -4.98
N SER A 52 9.99 -4.44 -4.87
CA SER A 52 11.35 -3.90 -4.80
C SER A 52 11.53 -3.24 -3.43
N LYS A 53 12.66 -3.51 -2.78
CA LYS A 53 13.00 -2.96 -1.47
C LYS A 53 14.43 -2.48 -1.50
N VAL A 54 14.65 -1.23 -1.13
CA VAL A 54 15.97 -0.58 -1.11
C VAL A 54 16.18 0.06 0.25
N GLU A 55 17.32 -0.24 0.88
CA GLU A 55 17.75 0.34 2.15
C GLU A 55 18.04 1.83 2.01
N LEU A 56 17.69 2.62 3.02
CA LEU A 56 17.98 4.03 3.11
C LEU A 56 18.90 4.31 4.31
N ASP A 57 20.03 4.96 4.04
CA ASP A 57 21.00 5.39 5.05
C ASP A 57 21.41 6.84 4.76
N LEU A 58 20.45 7.74 4.98
CA LEU A 58 20.54 9.13 4.61
C LEU A 58 20.75 10.00 5.86
N PRO A 59 21.77 10.86 5.88
CA PRO A 59 21.98 11.75 7.02
C PRO A 59 20.92 12.87 7.06
N GLY A 60 20.53 13.27 8.26
CA GLY A 60 19.61 14.38 8.50
C GLY A 60 18.14 14.03 8.18
N LYS A 61 17.39 15.01 7.68
CA LYS A 61 15.96 14.90 7.33
C LYS A 61 15.76 15.21 5.84
N PRO A 62 16.19 14.32 4.93
CA PRO A 62 16.07 14.57 3.50
C PRO A 62 14.61 14.67 3.08
N LEU A 63 14.35 15.46 2.03
CA LEU A 63 13.06 15.39 1.35
C LEU A 63 13.11 14.21 0.39
N LEU A 64 12.25 13.23 0.63
CA LEU A 64 12.08 12.09 -0.25
C LEU A 64 10.88 12.31 -1.16
N THR A 65 11.07 12.17 -2.46
CA THR A 65 9.99 12.22 -3.45
C THR A 65 9.98 10.93 -4.24
N ILE A 66 8.85 10.22 -4.26
CA ILE A 66 8.62 9.20 -5.27
C ILE A 66 8.14 9.89 -6.55
N ALA A 67 8.78 9.61 -7.68
CA ALA A 67 8.39 10.13 -8.98
C ALA A 67 8.24 8.98 -9.96
N ALA A 68 7.22 9.02 -10.80
CA ALA A 68 7.04 8.06 -11.86
C ALA A 68 7.01 8.76 -13.21
N TYR A 69 7.66 8.13 -14.18
CA TYR A 69 7.77 8.63 -15.54
C TYR A 69 7.32 7.59 -16.54
N ASP A 70 6.84 8.02 -17.69
CA ASP A 70 6.59 7.12 -18.80
C ASP A 70 7.90 6.76 -19.56
N LYS A 71 7.76 6.03 -20.68
CA LYS A 71 8.88 5.67 -21.56
C LYS A 71 9.56 6.87 -22.23
N GLU A 72 8.86 7.99 -22.35
CA GLU A 72 9.36 9.24 -22.97
C GLU A 72 10.01 10.16 -21.91
N SER A 73 10.18 9.66 -20.68
CA SER A 73 10.71 10.42 -19.53
C SER A 73 9.83 11.61 -19.12
N ARG A 74 8.54 11.58 -19.44
CA ARG A 74 7.58 12.58 -18.95
C ARG A 74 7.10 12.17 -17.56
N GLU A 75 7.08 13.10 -16.63
CA GLU A 75 6.59 12.84 -15.27
C GLU A 75 5.07 12.59 -15.32
N LEU A 76 4.66 11.41 -14.86
CA LEU A 76 3.26 11.02 -14.72
C LEU A 76 2.69 11.51 -13.39
N PHE A 77 3.47 11.35 -12.31
CA PHE A 77 3.17 11.91 -11.01
C PHE A 77 4.44 11.99 -10.15
N SER A 78 4.40 12.83 -9.13
CA SER A 78 5.36 12.81 -8.04
C SER A 78 4.65 13.04 -6.70
N ARG A 79 5.21 12.50 -5.63
CA ARG A 79 4.69 12.66 -4.28
C ARG A 79 5.81 12.70 -3.26
N ASP A 80 5.77 13.73 -2.44
CA ASP A 80 6.70 13.89 -1.32
C ASP A 80 6.24 13.06 -0.13
N PHE A 81 7.21 12.46 0.57
CA PHE A 81 7.03 11.93 1.90
C PHE A 81 7.32 13.01 2.94
N SER A 82 6.71 12.87 4.11
CA SER A 82 6.96 13.76 5.24
C SER A 82 8.44 13.70 5.64
N PRO A 83 9.16 14.84 5.69
CA PRO A 83 10.57 14.86 6.06
C PRO A 83 10.79 14.26 7.44
N ARG A 84 11.69 13.28 7.52
CA ARG A 84 12.00 12.53 8.73
C ARG A 84 13.44 12.04 8.71
N GLU A 85 13.96 11.65 9.86
CA GLU A 85 15.29 11.03 9.93
C GLU A 85 15.23 9.61 9.37
N ILE A 86 16.10 9.31 8.40
CA ILE A 86 16.15 8.00 7.75
C ILE A 86 17.58 7.49 7.79
N LYS A 87 18.03 7.17 9.00
CA LYS A 87 19.33 6.57 9.27
C LYS A 87 19.12 5.09 9.60
N GLY A 88 19.00 4.27 8.56
CA GLY A 88 18.44 2.93 8.64
C GLY A 88 16.94 2.97 8.36
N GLY A 89 16.48 2.15 7.44
CA GLY A 89 15.12 2.20 6.91
C GLY A 89 15.09 1.65 5.49
N TYR A 90 13.95 1.76 4.83
CA TYR A 90 13.82 1.30 3.44
C TYR A 90 12.69 2.00 2.70
N ILE A 91 12.88 2.13 1.39
CA ILE A 91 11.78 2.34 0.47
C ILE A 91 11.31 0.99 -0.09
N THR A 92 10.01 0.79 -0.11
CA THR A 92 9.37 -0.36 -0.76
C THR A 92 8.50 0.15 -1.89
N VAL A 93 8.61 -0.51 -3.04
CA VAL A 93 7.69 -0.34 -4.16
C VAL A 93 7.12 -1.71 -4.49
N ALA A 94 5.81 -1.87 -4.42
CA ALA A 94 5.13 -3.08 -4.85
C ALA A 94 4.20 -2.79 -6.02
N VAL A 95 4.14 -3.71 -6.98
CA VAL A 95 3.20 -3.69 -8.09
C VAL A 95 2.30 -4.90 -7.94
N LEU A 96 1.00 -4.65 -7.87
CA LEU A 96 -0.03 -5.68 -7.78
C LEU A 96 -0.88 -5.65 -9.02
N LYS A 97 -1.08 -6.82 -9.62
CA LYS A 97 -2.11 -7.02 -10.63
C LYS A 97 -3.40 -7.31 -9.88
N SER A 98 -4.43 -6.52 -10.07
CA SER A 98 -5.72 -6.80 -9.45
C SER A 98 -6.81 -6.94 -10.51
N PRO A 99 -7.34 -8.16 -10.72
CA PRO A 99 -8.44 -8.39 -11.65
C PRO A 99 -9.76 -7.78 -11.15
N ILE A 100 -9.89 -7.52 -9.84
CA ILE A 100 -11.11 -6.96 -9.23
C ILE A 100 -11.31 -5.48 -9.62
N ILE A 101 -10.24 -4.69 -9.57
CA ILE A 101 -10.31 -3.25 -9.87
C ILE A 101 -9.91 -2.91 -11.30
N ASN A 102 -9.57 -3.91 -12.12
CA ASN A 102 -9.05 -3.73 -13.48
C ASN A 102 -7.90 -2.72 -13.56
N ALA A 103 -6.98 -2.81 -12.59
CA ALA A 103 -5.86 -1.87 -12.46
C ALA A 103 -4.57 -2.56 -12.01
N LEU A 104 -3.45 -1.97 -12.43
CA LEU A 104 -2.15 -2.17 -11.79
C LEU A 104 -2.05 -1.20 -10.63
N ARG A 105 -1.95 -1.77 -9.43
CA ARG A 105 -1.81 -1.01 -8.20
C ARG A 105 -0.34 -0.92 -7.81
N PHE A 106 0.15 0.30 -7.72
CA PHE A 106 1.47 0.62 -7.22
C PHE A 106 1.37 1.07 -5.77
N LEU A 107 2.06 0.37 -4.88
CA LEU A 107 2.21 0.73 -3.48
C LEU A 107 3.61 1.25 -3.24
N TYR A 108 3.72 2.48 -2.77
CA TYR A 108 4.97 3.11 -2.40
C TYR A 108 4.99 3.28 -0.89
N ALA A 109 6.06 2.88 -0.23
CA ALA A 109 6.19 3.07 1.20
C ALA A 109 7.61 3.43 1.60
N VAL A 110 7.74 4.38 2.52
CA VAL A 110 8.97 4.66 3.23
C VAL A 110 8.79 4.21 4.67
N THR A 111 9.72 3.40 5.16
CA THR A 111 9.81 2.96 6.55
C THR A 111 11.12 3.47 7.14
N ASP A 112 11.03 4.19 8.25
CA ASP A 112 12.21 4.67 8.97
C ASP A 112 12.82 3.61 9.91
N SER A 113 13.90 3.96 10.61
CA SER A 113 14.63 3.08 11.51
C SER A 113 13.79 2.58 12.69
N ASN A 114 12.73 3.31 13.04
CA ASN A 114 11.85 2.99 14.15
C ASN A 114 10.63 2.16 13.69
N GLY A 115 10.57 1.82 12.40
CA GLY A 115 9.46 1.06 11.83
C GLY A 115 8.23 1.91 11.50
N VAL A 116 8.31 3.24 11.62
CA VAL A 116 7.18 4.11 11.25
C VAL A 116 7.11 4.19 9.73
N GLN A 117 5.93 3.89 9.19
CA GLN A 117 5.69 3.82 7.76
C GLN A 117 4.80 4.97 7.28
N GLU A 118 5.14 5.51 6.12
CA GLU A 118 4.25 6.35 5.31
C GLU A 118 4.11 5.70 3.94
N ALA A 119 2.87 5.56 3.47
CA ALA A 119 2.58 4.81 2.25
C ALA A 119 1.55 5.52 1.36
N TYR A 120 1.68 5.26 0.05
CA TYR A 120 0.86 5.82 -1.00
C TYR A 120 0.45 4.74 -2.00
N VAL A 121 -0.76 4.87 -2.52
CA VAL A 121 -1.31 3.97 -3.52
C VAL A 121 -1.58 4.77 -4.79
N GLN A 122 -1.15 4.24 -5.92
CA GLN A 122 -1.50 4.75 -7.24
C GLN A 122 -2.01 3.60 -8.10
N ASP A 123 -3.21 3.76 -8.63
CA ASP A 123 -3.79 2.81 -9.56
C ASP A 123 -3.61 3.32 -11.00
N LEU A 124 -3.27 2.41 -11.91
CA LEU A 124 -3.25 2.64 -13.35
C LEU A 124 -4.17 1.64 -14.07
N PRO A 125 -4.88 2.06 -15.13
CA PRO A 125 -5.70 1.15 -15.92
C PRO A 125 -4.89 -0.05 -16.42
N TYR A 126 -5.46 -1.24 -16.30
CA TYR A 126 -4.82 -2.49 -16.70
C TYR A 126 -5.81 -3.42 -17.40
N TYR A 127 -5.33 -4.09 -18.45
CA TYR A 127 -6.08 -5.12 -19.13
C TYR A 127 -5.49 -6.48 -18.75
N GLN A 128 -6.33 -7.42 -18.31
CA GLN A 128 -5.92 -8.70 -17.73
C GLN A 128 -4.94 -9.52 -18.59
N TYR A 129 -4.99 -9.37 -19.92
CA TYR A 129 -4.13 -10.11 -20.86
C TYR A 129 -2.76 -9.47 -21.12
N GLN A 130 -2.47 -8.30 -20.55
CA GLN A 130 -1.18 -7.66 -20.76
C GLN A 130 -0.10 -8.34 -19.93
N LYS A 131 0.96 -8.82 -20.61
CA LYS A 131 2.16 -9.27 -19.91
C LYS A 131 2.77 -8.09 -19.18
N VAL A 132 3.03 -8.26 -17.88
CA VAL A 132 3.72 -7.28 -17.04
C VAL A 132 5.12 -7.79 -16.78
N GLU A 133 6.11 -6.99 -17.15
CA GLU A 133 7.53 -7.25 -16.90
C GLU A 133 8.05 -6.20 -15.94
N ILE A 134 8.76 -6.63 -14.90
CA ILE A 134 9.27 -5.75 -13.86
C ILE A 134 10.77 -5.93 -13.72
N ASP A 135 11.50 -4.83 -13.88
CA ASP A 135 12.91 -4.72 -13.62
C ASP A 135 13.12 -3.94 -12.31
N LYS A 136 13.85 -4.54 -11.37
CA LYS A 136 14.08 -3.97 -10.04
C LYS A 136 15.40 -3.20 -10.03
N ALA A 137 15.56 -2.31 -9.06
CA ALA A 137 16.85 -1.67 -8.81
C ALA A 137 17.99 -2.71 -8.71
N GLN A 138 19.12 -2.42 -9.33
CA GLN A 138 20.34 -3.24 -9.24
C GLN A 138 21.16 -2.94 -7.98
N PHE A 139 20.73 -1.99 -7.17
CA PHE A 139 21.37 -1.60 -5.92
C PHE A 139 20.44 -1.88 -4.74
N SER A 140 21.04 -2.24 -3.60
CA SER A 140 20.32 -2.55 -2.37
C SER A 140 20.23 -1.37 -1.40
N LYS A 141 21.00 -0.29 -1.60
CA LYS A 141 21.15 0.81 -0.65
C LYS A 141 21.31 2.16 -1.33
N ILE A 142 20.67 3.19 -0.77
CA ILE A 142 20.84 4.61 -1.12
C ILE A 142 21.36 5.35 0.12
N ALA A 143 22.49 6.03 -0.02
CA ALA A 143 23.15 6.76 1.07
C ALA A 143 23.55 8.21 0.69
N SER A 144 23.04 8.72 -0.43
CA SER A 144 23.36 10.05 -0.93
C SER A 144 22.15 10.75 -1.54
N LYS A 145 22.28 12.07 -1.73
CA LYS A 145 21.34 12.85 -2.53
C LYS A 145 21.44 12.45 -4.00
N GLY A 146 20.33 12.54 -4.72
CA GLY A 146 20.27 12.17 -6.13
C GLY A 146 18.89 11.65 -6.53
N GLU A 147 18.82 11.12 -7.75
CA GLU A 147 17.63 10.48 -8.29
C GLU A 147 17.98 9.03 -8.66
N PHE A 148 17.23 8.08 -8.10
CA PHE A 148 17.56 6.67 -8.13
C PHE A 148 16.40 5.87 -8.70
N LYS A 149 16.61 5.15 -9.80
CA LYS A 149 15.59 4.28 -10.39
C LYS A 149 15.36 3.06 -9.50
N ILE A 150 14.17 2.94 -8.92
CA ILE A 150 13.82 1.88 -7.96
C ILE A 150 13.21 0.67 -8.67
N LEU A 151 12.42 0.93 -9.71
CA LEU A 151 11.66 -0.08 -10.44
C LEU A 151 11.31 0.42 -11.85
N SER A 152 11.27 -0.49 -12.82
CA SER A 152 10.65 -0.30 -14.13
C SER A 152 9.55 -1.33 -14.28
N ALA A 153 8.33 -0.90 -14.60
CA ALA A 153 7.23 -1.78 -14.93
C ALA A 153 6.83 -1.55 -16.39
N SER A 154 6.84 -2.60 -17.21
CA SER A 154 6.37 -2.59 -18.60
C SER A 154 5.11 -3.44 -18.70
N PHE A 155 4.05 -2.94 -19.33
CA PHE A 155 2.76 -3.60 -19.43
C PHE A 155 2.06 -3.26 -20.75
N GLY A 156 1.99 -4.24 -21.66
CA GLY A 156 1.50 -4.01 -23.02
C GLY A 156 2.36 -2.98 -23.76
N GLN A 157 1.77 -1.82 -24.13
CA GLN A 157 2.48 -0.69 -24.74
C GLN A 157 2.93 0.38 -23.73
N GLY A 158 2.53 0.23 -22.46
CA GLY A 158 2.86 1.13 -21.37
C GLY A 158 4.17 0.76 -20.68
N GLN A 159 4.86 1.76 -20.17
CA GLN A 159 6.00 1.59 -19.27
C GLN A 159 5.97 2.69 -18.22
N GLN A 160 6.29 2.32 -16.99
CA GLN A 160 6.44 3.24 -15.87
C GLN A 160 7.79 3.02 -15.20
N ASN A 161 8.62 4.07 -15.22
CA ASN A 161 9.90 4.11 -14.54
C ASN A 161 9.71 4.86 -13.22
N ILE A 162 9.98 4.19 -12.11
CA ILE A 162 9.76 4.70 -10.76
C ILE A 162 11.11 5.08 -10.16
N TYR A 163 11.22 6.31 -9.67
CA TYR A 163 12.43 6.86 -9.09
C TYR A 163 12.17 7.40 -7.68
N LEU A 164 13.17 7.23 -6.81
CA LEU A 164 13.27 7.98 -5.57
C LEU A 164 14.21 9.17 -5.79
N ARG A 165 13.70 10.38 -5.57
CA ARG A 165 14.52 11.60 -5.49
C ARG A 165 14.81 11.89 -4.02
N VAL A 166 16.07 12.17 -3.73
CA VAL A 166 16.58 12.51 -2.39
C VAL A 166 17.19 13.91 -2.46
N LYS A 167 16.57 14.87 -1.77
CA LYS A 167 16.99 16.29 -1.73
C LYS A 167 17.43 16.73 -0.34
#